data_AF-A0A818VVK8-F1
#
_entry.id   AF-A0A818VVK8-F1
#
_cell.length_a   1.000
_cell.length_b   1.000
_cell.length_c   1.000
_cell.angle_alpha   90.00
_cell.angle_beta   90.00
_cell.angle_gamma   90.00
#
_symmetry.space_group_name_H-M   'P 1'
#
loop_
_entity.id
_entity.type
_entity.pdbx_description
1 polymer ?
#
loop_
_entity_poly.entity_id
_entity_poly.type
_entity_poly.pdbx_seq_one_letter_code
_entity_poly.pdbx_strand_id
1 'polypeptide(L)'
;MATNRSVTVENLITCVICRESFKDPRLLPCSHTYCWECIERMASENKDQFECPLRDGFVAMKEDISSLPLNRAIRDLVELHDDAIQGLKTKINIDLQSIQSSLNDKINETDILLNIIDNNSKFSRQKMTETMAEIRRVIDKHEKDMLRNILKTEKEQKKRVEDYKIPLTNELQRLNMQKVSFEMLSSMRNRTKLLEAKERFDDYVNKTNEKLKLLPMPTVTDYFLEGVDQLQSLKEKILQCGKYVEISRYHNPQLEKFISENGTKQELDLKLRNLTDSDMIFVADMLRNSTVQKYFLRITAFLE
;
A
#
# COMPACT_ATOMS: atom_id res chain seq x y z
N MET A 1 22.24 -4.22 72.92
CA MET A 1 21.58 -4.28 71.60
C MET A 1 20.64 -3.10 71.48
N ALA A 2 21.10 -1.97 70.95
CA ALA A 2 20.22 -0.84 70.64
C ALA A 2 19.73 -1.02 69.21
N THR A 3 18.47 -1.42 69.03
CA THR A 3 17.85 -1.51 67.72
C THR A 3 17.68 -0.10 67.17
N ASN A 4 18.52 0.29 66.22
CA ASN A 4 18.44 1.55 65.50
C ASN A 4 17.21 1.49 64.58
N ARG A 5 16.03 1.82 65.11
CA ARG A 5 14.78 1.77 64.38
C ARG A 5 14.62 3.10 63.63
N SER A 6 14.77 3.07 62.31
CA SER A 6 14.52 4.23 61.46
C SER A 6 13.06 4.67 61.63
N VAL A 7 12.85 5.85 62.22
CA VAL A 7 11.53 6.46 62.34
C VAL A 7 11.14 6.99 60.96
N THR A 8 10.04 6.47 60.39
CA THR A 8 9.44 6.97 59.15
C THR A 8 8.31 7.95 59.48
N VAL A 9 7.95 8.82 58.53
CA VAL A 9 6.79 9.73 58.66
C VAL A 9 5.52 8.94 58.93
N GLU A 10 5.34 7.80 58.25
CA GLU A 10 4.25 6.85 58.49
C GLU A 10 4.12 6.47 59.98
N ASN A 11 5.23 6.07 60.61
CA ASN A 11 5.23 5.69 62.03
C ASN A 11 4.81 6.84 62.98
N LEU A 12 4.98 8.10 62.55
CA LEU A 12 4.61 9.28 63.34
C LEU A 12 3.12 9.64 63.22
N ILE A 13 2.46 9.19 62.15
CA ILE A 13 1.06 9.50 61.86
C ILE A 13 0.12 8.30 62.04
N THR A 14 0.64 7.10 62.35
CA THR A 14 -0.14 5.89 62.57
C THR A 14 -0.46 5.65 64.05
N CYS A 15 -1.72 5.36 64.35
CA CYS A 15 -2.15 4.90 65.67
C CYS A 15 -1.74 3.45 65.93
N VAL A 16 -1.07 3.17 67.03
CA VAL A 16 -0.60 1.79 67.34
C VAL A 16 -1.74 0.81 67.67
N ILE A 17 -2.94 1.31 68.00
CA ILE A 17 -4.11 0.48 68.31
C ILE A 17 -4.81 0.02 67.03
N CYS A 18 -5.28 0.95 66.18
CA CYS A 18 -5.97 0.59 64.94
C CYS A 18 -5.04 0.33 63.75
N ARG A 19 -3.78 0.75 63.84
CA ARG A 19 -2.76 0.65 62.76
C ARG A 19 -3.13 1.43 61.49
N GLU A 20 -3.97 2.44 61.63
CA GLU A 20 -4.33 3.39 60.58
C GLU A 20 -3.80 4.79 60.93
N SER A 21 -3.81 5.72 59.96
CA SER A 21 -3.57 7.14 60.21
C SER A 21 -4.47 7.66 61.33
N PHE A 22 -3.96 8.53 62.19
CA PHE A 22 -4.72 9.03 63.32
C PHE A 22 -6.02 9.72 62.88
N LYS A 23 -7.14 9.26 63.45
CA LYS A 23 -8.47 9.87 63.36
C LYS A 23 -8.77 10.49 64.72
N ASP A 24 -8.88 11.81 64.80
CA ASP A 24 -9.03 12.56 66.06
C ASP A 24 -7.97 12.17 67.13
N PRO A 25 -6.67 12.48 66.91
CA PRO A 25 -5.59 12.09 67.81
C PRO A 25 -5.68 12.79 69.17
N ARG A 26 -5.91 12.04 70.26
CA ARG A 26 -5.97 12.57 71.63
C ARG A 26 -4.68 12.31 72.39
N LEU A 27 -4.18 13.35 73.06
CA LEU A 27 -2.95 13.29 73.86
C LEU A 27 -3.29 12.90 75.30
N LEU A 28 -2.76 11.77 75.75
CA LEU A 28 -2.85 11.35 77.15
C LEU A 28 -1.88 12.16 78.04
N PRO A 29 -2.16 12.26 79.36
CA PRO A 29 -1.21 12.81 80.33
C PRO A 29 0.16 12.11 80.35
N CYS A 30 0.24 10.83 79.95
CA CYS A 30 1.51 10.12 79.73
C CYS A 30 2.24 10.51 78.43
N SER A 31 1.72 11.48 77.68
CA SER A 31 2.22 12.01 76.41
C SER A 31 2.10 11.07 75.19
N HIS A 32 1.47 9.91 75.32
CA HIS A 32 1.14 9.05 74.19
C HIS A 32 -0.16 9.49 73.49
N THR A 33 -0.24 9.28 72.19
CA THR A 33 -1.38 9.72 71.35
C THR A 33 -2.07 8.52 70.72
N TYR A 34 -3.40 8.52 70.72
CA TYR A 34 -4.27 7.48 70.14
C TYR A 34 -5.49 8.13 69.49
N CYS A 35 -6.14 7.44 68.55
CA CYS A 35 -7.44 7.91 68.02
C CYS A 35 -8.47 7.95 69.15
N TRP A 36 -9.33 8.97 69.18
CA TRP A 36 -10.41 9.08 70.17
C TRP A 36 -11.26 7.80 70.22
N GLU A 37 -11.69 7.28 69.07
CA GLU A 37 -12.47 6.03 68.97
C GLU A 37 -11.73 4.82 69.55
N CYS A 38 -10.39 4.77 69.42
CA CYS A 38 -9.59 3.68 69.98
C CYS A 38 -9.54 3.75 71.51
N ILE A 39 -9.40 4.96 72.05
CA ILE A 39 -9.43 5.20 73.50
C ILE A 39 -10.81 4.86 74.06
N GLU A 40 -11.88 5.36 73.43
CA GLU A 40 -13.26 5.13 73.85
C GLU A 40 -13.64 3.65 73.82
N ARG A 41 -13.28 2.93 72.75
CA ARG A 41 -13.52 1.50 72.61
C ARG A 41 -12.82 0.71 73.71
N MET A 42 -11.51 0.92 73.90
CA MET A 42 -10.74 0.20 74.91
C MET A 42 -11.21 0.50 76.34
N ALA A 43 -11.59 1.75 76.63
CA ALA A 43 -12.14 2.11 77.93
C ALA A 43 -13.49 1.42 78.20
N SER A 44 -14.36 1.37 77.19
CA SER A 44 -15.67 0.72 77.30
C SER A 44 -15.57 -0.80 77.46
N GLU A 45 -14.53 -1.41 76.89
CA GLU A 45 -14.24 -2.85 77.06
C GLU A 45 -13.60 -3.18 78.43
N ASN A 46 -13.05 -2.19 79.13
CA ASN A 46 -12.30 -2.39 80.37
C ASN A 46 -12.86 -1.57 81.55
N LYS A 47 -14.11 -1.84 81.95
CA LYS A 47 -14.75 -1.25 83.15
C LYS A 47 -14.62 0.29 83.23
N ASP A 48 -14.78 0.97 82.10
CA ASP A 48 -14.66 2.43 81.97
C ASP A 48 -13.24 2.97 82.29
N GLN A 49 -12.20 2.13 82.10
CA GLN A 49 -10.79 2.47 82.32
C GLN A 49 -9.95 2.21 81.06
N PHE A 50 -9.24 3.23 80.59
CA PHE A 50 -8.23 3.08 79.55
C PHE A 50 -6.84 2.89 80.16
N GLU A 51 -6.19 1.75 79.89
CA GLU A 51 -4.79 1.53 80.22
C GLU A 51 -3.91 1.80 79.00
N CYS A 52 -2.84 2.58 79.16
CA CYS A 52 -1.97 2.96 78.05
C CYS A 52 -1.10 1.79 77.58
N PRO A 53 -1.23 1.29 76.33
CA PRO A 53 -0.44 0.16 75.86
C PRO A 53 1.08 0.40 75.79
N LEU A 54 1.49 1.67 75.81
CA LEU A 54 2.89 2.10 75.70
C LEU A 54 3.51 2.53 77.04
N ARG A 55 2.72 2.60 78.12
CA ARG A 55 3.22 2.94 79.47
C ARG A 55 2.51 2.09 80.51
N ASP A 56 3.25 1.13 81.04
CA ASP A 56 2.80 0.23 82.10
C ASP A 56 2.36 1.02 83.34
N GLY A 57 1.21 0.64 83.92
CA GLY A 57 0.63 1.25 85.11
C GLY A 57 -0.05 2.62 84.92
N PHE A 58 -0.18 3.14 83.69
CA PHE A 58 -0.96 4.36 83.43
C PHE A 58 -2.42 4.03 83.09
N VAL A 59 -3.35 4.49 83.93
CA VAL A 59 -4.80 4.31 83.77
C VAL A 59 -5.51 5.66 83.73
N ALA A 60 -6.39 5.88 82.74
CA ALA A 60 -7.28 7.02 82.65
C ALA A 60 -8.74 6.57 82.77
N MET A 61 -9.55 7.24 83.58
CA MET A 61 -10.97 6.94 83.72
C MET A 61 -11.76 7.54 82.54
N LYS A 62 -12.90 6.93 82.18
CA LYS A 62 -13.73 7.35 81.05
C LYS A 62 -14.25 8.77 81.17
N GLU A 63 -14.51 9.25 82.39
CA GLU A 63 -14.89 10.62 82.65
C GLU A 63 -13.80 11.61 82.21
N ASP A 64 -12.53 11.24 82.36
CA ASP A 64 -11.37 12.05 81.98
C ASP A 64 -11.07 11.97 80.47
N ILE A 65 -11.41 10.85 79.82
CA ILE A 65 -11.19 10.61 78.37
C ILE A 65 -11.89 11.69 77.52
N SER A 66 -13.10 12.08 77.93
CA SER A 66 -13.90 13.10 77.23
C SER A 66 -13.22 14.48 77.21
N SER A 67 -12.31 14.74 78.15
CA SER A 67 -11.59 16.01 78.30
C SER A 67 -10.19 16.02 77.68
N LEU A 68 -9.75 14.90 77.09
CA LEU A 68 -8.40 14.79 76.56
C LEU A 68 -8.14 15.78 75.42
N PRO A 69 -7.04 16.55 75.48
CA PRO A 69 -6.74 17.52 74.44
C PRO A 69 -6.42 16.80 73.12
N LEU A 70 -6.89 17.38 72.03
CA LEU A 70 -6.48 17.02 70.68
C LEU A 70 -4.99 17.32 70.50
N ASN A 71 -4.23 16.35 70.01
CA ASN A 71 -2.86 16.53 69.57
C ASN A 71 -2.85 17.20 68.19
N ARG A 72 -2.92 18.54 68.19
CA ARG A 72 -2.94 19.35 66.97
C ARG A 72 -1.73 19.08 66.07
N ALA A 73 -0.54 18.95 66.66
CA ALA A 73 0.68 18.70 65.88
C ALA A 73 0.61 17.40 65.05
N ILE A 74 0.05 16.33 65.62
CA ILE A 74 -0.13 15.06 64.91
C ILE A 74 -1.25 15.16 63.87
N ARG A 75 -2.37 15.81 64.21
CA ARG A 75 -3.46 16.03 63.23
C ARG A 75 -2.97 16.84 62.03
N ASP A 76 -2.29 17.96 62.27
CA ASP A 76 -1.79 18.84 61.22
C ASP A 76 -0.72 18.10 60.37
N LEU A 77 0.08 17.21 60.97
CA LEU A 77 1.02 16.35 60.26
C LEU A 77 0.33 15.30 59.37
N VAL A 78 -0.77 14.69 59.84
CA VAL A 78 -1.60 13.77 59.04
C VAL A 78 -2.20 14.52 57.85
N GLU A 79 -2.78 15.70 58.08
CA GLU A 79 -3.37 16.54 57.03
C GLU A 79 -2.33 16.93 55.96
N LEU A 80 -1.15 17.40 56.36
CA LEU A 80 -0.06 17.75 55.44
C LEU A 80 0.43 16.54 54.62
N HIS A 81 0.49 15.36 55.24
CA HIS A 81 0.88 14.13 54.56
C HIS A 81 -0.16 13.71 53.52
N ASP A 82 -1.44 13.75 53.88
CA ASP A 82 -2.55 13.40 52.99
C ASP A 82 -2.65 14.39 51.81
N ASP A 83 -2.49 15.69 52.07
CA ASP A 83 -2.44 16.73 51.04
C ASP A 83 -1.26 16.53 50.08
N ALA A 84 -0.07 16.18 50.60
CA ALA A 84 1.10 15.89 49.78
C ALA A 84 0.88 14.66 48.90
N ILE A 85 0.30 13.59 49.45
CA ILE A 85 -0.08 12.39 48.68
C ILE A 85 -1.10 12.75 47.60
N GLN A 86 -2.10 13.57 47.91
CA GLN A 86 -3.09 13.96 46.91
C GLN A 86 -2.49 14.84 45.81
N GLY A 87 -1.62 15.77 46.17
CA GLY A 87 -0.87 16.57 45.20
C GLY A 87 -0.05 15.70 44.25
N LEU A 88 0.63 14.68 44.79
CA LEU A 88 1.39 13.70 44.00
C LEU A 88 0.49 12.88 43.09
N LYS A 89 -0.62 12.32 43.61
CA LYS A 89 -1.59 11.55 42.81
C LYS A 89 -2.14 12.37 41.66
N THR A 90 -2.54 13.61 41.93
CA THR A 90 -3.10 14.53 40.94
C THR A 90 -2.07 14.84 39.86
N LYS A 91 -0.83 15.18 40.25
CA LYS A 91 0.26 15.47 39.31
C LYS A 91 0.57 14.26 38.42
N ILE A 92 0.77 13.08 39.01
CA ILE A 92 1.03 11.84 38.26
C ILE A 92 -0.10 11.57 37.29
N ASN A 93 -1.36 11.74 37.70
CA ASN A 93 -2.49 11.51 36.82
C ASN A 93 -2.52 12.48 35.63
N ILE A 94 -2.21 13.77 35.84
CA ILE A 94 -2.09 14.76 34.76
C ILE A 94 -0.95 14.39 33.80
N ASP A 95 0.22 14.03 34.34
CA ASP A 95 1.39 13.65 33.56
C ASP A 95 1.09 12.39 32.70
N LEU A 96 0.43 11.39 33.28
CA LEU A 96 0.01 10.17 32.57
C LEU A 96 -1.00 10.48 31.46
N GLN A 97 -2.00 11.35 31.72
CA GLN A 97 -2.97 11.76 30.72
C GLN A 97 -2.32 12.52 29.54
N SER A 98 -1.35 13.39 29.84
CA SER A 98 -0.60 14.12 28.82
C SER A 98 0.21 13.18 27.92
N ILE A 99 0.90 12.20 28.52
CA ILE A 99 1.64 11.17 27.78
C ILE A 99 0.68 10.33 26.93
N GLN A 100 -0.46 9.92 27.49
CA GLN A 100 -1.46 9.13 26.77
C GLN A 100 -1.98 9.87 25.54
N SER A 101 -2.28 11.17 25.65
CA SER A 101 -2.70 11.98 24.50
C SER A 101 -1.61 12.01 23.43
N SER A 102 -0.36 12.30 23.82
CA SER A 102 0.76 12.40 22.90
C SER A 102 1.05 11.09 22.16
N LEU A 103 0.90 9.96 22.86
CA LEU A 103 1.03 8.63 22.26
C LEU A 103 -0.10 8.36 21.26
N ASN A 104 -1.35 8.67 21.61
CA ASN A 104 -2.49 8.52 20.71
C ASN A 104 -2.34 9.37 19.44
N ASP A 105 -1.87 10.61 19.57
CA ASP A 105 -1.62 11.48 18.41
C ASP A 105 -0.58 10.87 17.46
N LYS A 106 0.52 10.35 18.01
CA LYS A 106 1.55 9.64 17.21
C LYS A 106 1.02 8.38 16.55
N ILE A 107 0.18 7.60 17.23
CA ILE A 107 -0.44 6.39 16.66
C ILE A 107 -1.33 6.79 15.48
N ASN A 108 -2.17 7.82 15.65
CA ASN A 108 -3.03 8.32 14.58
C ASN A 108 -2.22 8.83 13.37
N GLU A 109 -1.12 9.56 13.60
CA GLU A 109 -0.21 9.98 12.53
C GLU A 109 0.37 8.77 11.78
N THR A 110 0.80 7.72 12.49
CA THR A 110 1.31 6.51 11.84
C THR A 110 0.26 5.77 11.02
N ASP A 111 -0.99 5.72 11.50
CA ASP A 111 -2.09 5.11 10.75
C ASP A 111 -2.40 5.87 9.46
N ILE A 112 -2.30 7.20 9.46
CA ILE A 112 -2.42 8.03 8.25
C ILE A 112 -1.30 7.69 7.26
N LEU A 113 -0.06 7.58 7.73
CA LEU A 113 1.09 7.24 6.88
C LEU A 113 0.94 5.84 6.26
N LEU A 114 0.49 4.85 7.03
CA LEU A 114 0.21 3.50 6.53
C LEU A 114 -0.84 3.53 5.41
N ASN A 115 -1.95 4.25 5.61
CA ASN A 115 -2.98 4.40 4.58
C ASN A 115 -2.45 5.07 3.31
N ILE A 116 -1.58 6.07 3.43
CA ILE A 116 -0.95 6.73 2.27
C ILE A 116 -0.06 5.74 1.51
N ILE A 117 0.76 4.94 2.21
CA ILE A 117 1.62 3.92 1.61
C ILE A 117 0.78 2.89 0.85
N ASP A 118 -0.28 2.37 1.48
CA ASP A 118 -1.15 1.38 0.87
C ASP A 118 -1.87 1.92 -0.38
N ASN A 119 -2.40 3.14 -0.30
CA ASN A 119 -3.07 3.76 -1.43
C ASN A 119 -2.12 4.05 -2.59
N ASN A 120 -0.90 4.54 -2.31
CA ASN A 120 0.12 4.77 -3.34
C ASN A 120 0.53 3.47 -4.03
N SER A 121 0.76 2.41 -3.25
CA SER A 121 1.08 1.07 -3.75
C SER A 121 -0.05 0.53 -4.63
N LYS A 122 -1.30 0.65 -4.16
CA LYS A 122 -2.50 0.21 -4.88
C LYS A 122 -2.70 0.97 -6.20
N PHE A 123 -2.63 2.30 -6.17
CA PHE A 123 -2.79 3.14 -7.37
C PHE A 123 -1.73 2.85 -8.42
N SER A 124 -0.45 2.78 -8.00
CA SER A 124 0.67 2.49 -8.90
C SER A 124 0.53 1.10 -9.53
N ARG A 125 0.15 0.10 -8.72
CA ARG A 125 -0.10 -1.27 -9.19
C ARG A 125 -1.24 -1.32 -10.18
N GLN A 126 -2.38 -0.71 -9.85
CA GLN A 126 -3.56 -0.68 -10.70
C GLN A 126 -3.25 -0.06 -12.05
N LYS A 127 -2.67 1.15 -12.05
CA LYS A 127 -2.29 1.85 -13.28
C LYS A 127 -1.35 1.02 -14.14
N MET A 128 -0.33 0.38 -13.53
CA MET A 128 0.58 -0.50 -14.26
C MET A 128 -0.15 -1.69 -14.88
N THR A 129 -1.02 -2.37 -14.12
CA THR A 129 -1.75 -3.54 -14.61
C THR A 129 -2.74 -3.20 -15.72
N GLU A 130 -3.47 -2.08 -15.61
CA GLU A 130 -4.45 -1.64 -16.59
C GLU A 130 -3.78 -1.22 -17.90
N THR A 131 -2.73 -0.39 -17.83
CA THR A 131 -1.99 0.03 -19.02
C THR A 131 -1.34 -1.17 -19.72
N MET A 132 -0.74 -2.11 -18.97
CA MET A 132 -0.17 -3.31 -19.60
C MET A 132 -1.23 -4.23 -20.19
N ALA A 133 -2.41 -4.35 -19.57
CA ALA A 133 -3.52 -5.12 -20.13
C ALA A 133 -4.03 -4.52 -21.46
N GLU A 134 -4.10 -3.19 -21.56
CA GLU A 134 -4.48 -2.50 -22.79
C GLU A 134 -3.47 -2.74 -23.92
N ILE A 135 -2.17 -2.60 -23.64
CA ILE A 135 -1.11 -2.87 -24.61
C ILE A 135 -1.21 -4.31 -25.13
N ARG A 136 -1.37 -5.30 -24.24
CA ARG A 136 -1.53 -6.71 -24.63
C ARG A 136 -2.74 -6.90 -25.54
N ARG A 137 -3.89 -6.31 -25.23
CA ARG A 137 -5.09 -6.41 -26.07
C ARG A 137 -4.85 -5.87 -27.48
N VAL A 138 -4.17 -4.73 -27.61
CA VAL A 138 -3.86 -4.15 -28.91
C VAL A 138 -2.92 -5.06 -29.70
N ILE A 139 -1.86 -5.57 -29.06
CA ILE A 139 -0.91 -6.50 -29.69
C ILE A 139 -1.61 -7.77 -30.15
N ASP A 140 -2.36 -8.44 -29.27
CA ASP A 140 -3.05 -9.70 -29.59
C ASP A 140 -4.07 -9.52 -30.72
N LYS A 141 -4.78 -8.39 -30.73
CA LYS A 141 -5.74 -8.07 -31.80
C LYS A 141 -5.01 -7.86 -33.13
N HIS A 142 -3.94 -7.06 -33.12
CA HIS A 142 -3.18 -6.76 -34.33
C HIS A 142 -2.53 -8.00 -34.92
N GLU A 143 -1.94 -8.86 -34.09
CA GLU A 143 -1.40 -10.17 -34.51
C GLU A 143 -2.48 -11.02 -35.18
N LYS A 144 -3.65 -11.17 -34.55
CA LYS A 144 -4.77 -11.93 -35.12
C LYS A 144 -5.25 -11.35 -36.45
N ASP A 145 -5.28 -10.03 -36.60
CA ASP A 145 -5.69 -9.36 -37.84
C ASP A 145 -4.69 -9.65 -38.97
N MET A 146 -3.38 -9.56 -38.69
CA MET A 146 -2.33 -9.89 -39.66
C MET A 146 -2.39 -11.36 -40.10
N LEU A 147 -2.48 -12.29 -39.16
CA LEU A 147 -2.57 -13.73 -39.45
C LEU A 147 -3.82 -14.07 -40.27
N ARG A 148 -4.95 -13.43 -39.99
CA ARG A 148 -6.17 -13.60 -40.78
C ARG A 148 -6.01 -13.14 -42.21
N ASN A 149 -5.33 -12.00 -42.44
CA ASN A 149 -5.07 -11.50 -43.78
C ASN A 149 -4.16 -12.45 -44.57
N ILE A 150 -3.09 -12.96 -43.94
CA ILE A 150 -2.20 -13.96 -44.55
C ILE A 150 -3.00 -15.20 -44.99
N LEU A 151 -3.76 -15.80 -44.09
CA LEU A 151 -4.54 -17.01 -44.38
C LEU A 151 -5.60 -16.77 -45.47
N LYS A 152 -6.24 -15.60 -45.44
CA LYS A 152 -7.22 -15.21 -46.46
C LYS A 152 -6.57 -15.12 -47.83
N THR A 153 -5.45 -14.41 -47.94
CA THR A 153 -4.71 -14.28 -49.19
C THR A 153 -4.25 -15.66 -49.68
N GLU A 154 -3.62 -16.47 -48.83
CA GLU A 154 -3.19 -17.83 -49.18
C GLU A 154 -4.35 -18.68 -49.74
N LYS A 155 -5.49 -18.68 -49.04
CA LYS A 155 -6.69 -19.43 -49.44
C LYS A 155 -7.22 -18.95 -50.79
N GLU A 156 -7.27 -17.65 -51.01
CA GLU A 156 -7.73 -17.07 -52.28
C GLU A 156 -6.79 -17.44 -53.44
N GLN A 157 -5.47 -17.41 -53.23
CA GLN A 157 -4.51 -17.82 -54.26
C GLN A 157 -4.60 -19.31 -54.58
N LYS A 158 -4.64 -20.17 -53.55
CA LYS A 158 -4.81 -21.62 -53.73
C LYS A 158 -6.08 -21.94 -54.50
N LYS A 159 -7.20 -21.30 -54.14
CA LYS A 159 -8.47 -21.47 -54.83
C LYS A 159 -8.36 -21.09 -56.32
N ARG A 160 -7.73 -19.97 -56.67
CA ARG A 160 -7.55 -19.58 -58.08
C ARG A 160 -6.76 -20.64 -58.87
N VAL A 161 -5.73 -21.22 -58.26
CA VAL A 161 -4.91 -22.27 -58.89
C VAL A 161 -5.69 -23.58 -59.02
N GLU A 162 -6.44 -23.96 -57.99
CA GLU A 162 -7.32 -25.14 -58.02
C GLU A 162 -8.42 -25.00 -59.09
N ASP A 163 -9.10 -23.85 -59.14
CA ASP A 163 -10.13 -23.56 -60.14
C ASP A 163 -9.56 -23.60 -61.57
N TYR A 164 -8.31 -23.15 -61.78
CA TYR A 164 -7.60 -23.25 -63.05
C TYR A 164 -7.23 -24.68 -63.44
N LYS A 165 -6.92 -25.55 -62.45
CA LYS A 165 -6.57 -26.95 -62.68
C LYS A 165 -7.76 -27.79 -63.17
N ILE A 166 -8.99 -27.44 -62.78
CA ILE A 166 -10.22 -28.16 -63.15
C ILE A 166 -10.39 -28.31 -64.67
N PRO A 167 -10.45 -27.23 -65.48
CA PRO A 167 -10.63 -27.34 -66.93
C PRO A 167 -9.47 -28.08 -67.61
N LEU A 168 -8.22 -27.90 -67.14
CA LEU A 168 -7.06 -28.63 -67.66
C LEU A 168 -7.20 -30.14 -67.43
N THR A 169 -7.64 -30.54 -66.24
CA THR A 169 -7.86 -31.96 -65.91
C THR A 169 -8.95 -32.57 -66.78
N ASN A 170 -10.04 -31.83 -67.01
CA ASN A 170 -11.14 -32.26 -67.87
C ASN A 170 -10.71 -32.40 -69.34
N GLU A 171 -9.95 -31.45 -69.88
CA GLU A 171 -9.44 -31.55 -71.26
C GLU A 171 -8.39 -32.67 -71.40
N LEU A 172 -7.56 -32.92 -70.39
CA LEU A 172 -6.64 -34.06 -70.37
C LEU A 172 -7.39 -35.41 -70.41
N GLN A 173 -8.49 -35.54 -69.66
CA GLN A 173 -9.34 -36.74 -69.72
C GLN A 173 -9.96 -36.92 -71.11
N ARG A 174 -10.45 -35.84 -71.74
CA ARG A 174 -10.97 -35.88 -73.11
C ARG A 174 -9.91 -36.29 -74.12
N LEU A 175 -8.70 -35.73 -74.01
CA LEU A 175 -7.57 -36.10 -74.87
C LEU A 175 -7.25 -37.58 -74.76
N ASN A 176 -7.22 -38.13 -73.54
CA ASN A 176 -6.99 -39.56 -73.32
C ASN A 176 -8.07 -40.43 -73.99
N MET A 177 -9.35 -40.03 -73.92
CA MET A 177 -10.42 -40.75 -74.64
C MET A 177 -10.25 -40.69 -76.16
N GLN A 178 -9.88 -39.53 -76.70
CA GLN A 178 -9.60 -39.38 -78.14
C GLN A 178 -8.41 -40.23 -78.58
N LYS A 179 -7.36 -40.31 -77.75
CA LYS A 179 -6.19 -41.14 -78.01
C LYS A 179 -6.55 -42.63 -78.08
N VAL A 180 -7.31 -43.13 -77.10
CA VAL A 180 -7.79 -44.53 -77.11
C VAL A 180 -8.68 -44.79 -78.34
N SER A 181 -9.56 -43.85 -78.69
CA SER A 181 -10.38 -43.97 -79.89
C SER A 181 -9.55 -44.05 -81.17
N PHE A 182 -8.49 -43.23 -81.28
CA PHE A 182 -7.56 -43.26 -82.40
C PHE A 182 -6.76 -44.57 -82.46
N GLU A 183 -6.22 -45.04 -81.33
CA GLU A 183 -5.50 -46.32 -81.23
C GLU A 183 -6.36 -47.48 -81.71
N MET A 184 -7.64 -47.52 -81.31
CA MET A 184 -8.61 -48.51 -81.77
C MET A 184 -8.88 -48.41 -83.28
N LEU A 185 -9.04 -47.19 -83.82
CA LEU A 185 -9.22 -46.95 -85.25
C LEU A 185 -8.00 -47.37 -86.07
N SER A 186 -6.80 -47.05 -85.59
CA SER A 186 -5.53 -47.38 -86.24
C SER A 186 -5.27 -48.90 -86.30
N SER A 187 -5.80 -49.64 -85.33
CA SER A 187 -5.69 -51.10 -85.24
C SER A 187 -6.68 -51.83 -86.17
N MET A 188 -7.68 -51.14 -86.73
CA MET A 188 -8.63 -51.72 -87.68
C MET A 188 -8.07 -51.73 -89.12
N ARG A 189 -8.22 -52.85 -89.85
CA ARG A 189 -7.82 -52.98 -91.28
C ARG A 189 -8.71 -52.19 -92.27
N ASN A 190 -9.37 -51.11 -91.83
CA ASN A 190 -10.27 -50.30 -92.66
C ASN A 190 -9.66 -48.90 -92.88
N ARG A 191 -8.93 -48.75 -93.98
CA ARG A 191 -8.22 -47.52 -94.36
C ARG A 191 -9.16 -46.33 -94.61
N THR A 192 -10.38 -46.57 -95.09
CA THR A 192 -11.35 -45.51 -95.41
C THR A 192 -11.85 -44.81 -94.15
N LYS A 193 -12.20 -45.58 -93.11
CA LYS A 193 -12.62 -45.02 -91.80
C LYS A 193 -11.52 -44.23 -91.09
N LEU A 194 -10.26 -44.61 -91.30
CA LEU A 194 -9.11 -43.88 -90.74
C LEU A 194 -8.94 -42.51 -91.41
N LEU A 195 -9.15 -42.44 -92.73
CA LEU A 195 -9.10 -41.18 -93.49
C LEU A 195 -10.25 -40.25 -93.12
N GLU A 196 -11.46 -40.78 -92.94
CA GLU A 196 -12.63 -40.02 -92.47
C GLU A 196 -12.45 -39.47 -91.04
N ALA A 197 -11.76 -40.22 -90.17
CA ALA A 197 -11.50 -39.79 -88.80
C ALA A 197 -10.42 -38.70 -88.69
N LYS A 198 -9.53 -38.57 -89.70
CA LYS A 198 -8.42 -37.61 -89.69
C LYS A 198 -8.90 -36.17 -89.48
N GLU A 199 -9.86 -35.72 -90.27
CA GLU A 199 -10.39 -34.35 -90.18
C GLU A 199 -10.99 -34.05 -88.80
N ARG A 200 -11.64 -35.06 -88.18
CA ARG A 200 -12.22 -34.93 -86.83
C ARG A 200 -11.15 -34.75 -85.76
N PHE A 201 -10.05 -35.50 -85.83
CA PHE A 201 -8.95 -35.36 -84.88
C PHE A 201 -8.18 -34.06 -85.10
N ASP A 202 -7.95 -33.66 -86.35
CA ASP A 202 -7.32 -32.38 -86.69
C ASP A 202 -8.16 -31.20 -86.15
N ASP A 203 -9.48 -31.23 -86.33
CA ASP A 203 -10.40 -30.24 -85.75
C ASP A 203 -10.36 -30.22 -84.21
N TYR A 204 -10.36 -31.40 -83.55
CA TYR A 204 -10.24 -31.48 -82.10
C TYR A 204 -8.92 -30.90 -81.58
N VAL A 205 -7.80 -31.24 -82.22
CA VAL A 205 -6.46 -30.75 -81.85
C VAL A 205 -6.40 -29.24 -81.99
N ASN A 206 -6.85 -28.70 -83.12
CA ASN A 206 -6.86 -27.26 -83.36
C ASN A 206 -7.74 -26.51 -82.36
N LYS A 207 -8.97 -26.97 -82.12
CA LYS A 207 -9.88 -26.37 -81.14
C LYS A 207 -9.33 -26.43 -79.72
N THR A 208 -8.68 -27.53 -79.34
CA THR A 208 -8.10 -27.69 -78.00
C THR A 208 -6.87 -26.80 -77.82
N ASN A 209 -6.00 -26.71 -78.83
CA ASN A 209 -4.85 -25.81 -78.80
C ASN A 209 -5.27 -24.34 -78.69
N GLU A 210 -6.30 -23.90 -79.42
CA GLU A 210 -6.84 -22.54 -79.30
C GLU A 210 -7.44 -22.28 -77.91
N LYS A 211 -8.19 -23.24 -77.34
CA LYS A 211 -8.70 -23.14 -75.96
C LYS A 211 -7.57 -23.00 -74.93
N LEU A 212 -6.48 -23.76 -75.08
CA LEU A 212 -5.33 -23.69 -74.18
C LEU A 212 -4.59 -22.34 -74.29
N LYS A 213 -4.44 -21.80 -75.51
CA LYS A 213 -3.88 -20.45 -75.72
C LYS A 213 -4.70 -19.36 -75.03
N LEU A 214 -6.02 -19.51 -75.00
CA LEU A 214 -6.95 -18.58 -74.37
C LEU A 214 -7.05 -18.75 -72.84
N LEU A 215 -6.32 -19.69 -72.23
CA LEU A 215 -6.38 -20.01 -70.80
C LEU A 215 -5.12 -19.50 -70.06
N PRO A 216 -5.03 -18.21 -69.71
CA PRO A 216 -3.82 -17.63 -69.12
C PRO A 216 -3.53 -18.22 -67.73
N MET A 217 -2.24 -18.46 -67.45
CA MET A 217 -1.79 -18.95 -66.15
C MET A 217 -2.15 -17.94 -65.04
N PRO A 218 -2.68 -18.39 -63.90
CA PRO A 218 -2.93 -17.50 -62.77
C PRO A 218 -1.62 -16.96 -62.19
N THR A 219 -1.59 -15.68 -61.88
CA THR A 219 -0.46 -15.04 -61.19
C THR A 219 -0.50 -15.32 -59.69
N VAL A 220 0.65 -15.74 -59.15
CA VAL A 220 0.91 -15.85 -57.70
C VAL A 220 1.49 -14.52 -57.25
N THR A 221 0.93 -13.96 -56.18
CA THR A 221 1.42 -12.71 -55.59
C THR A 221 2.17 -13.02 -54.31
N ASP A 222 3.43 -12.62 -54.23
CA ASP A 222 4.18 -12.66 -52.98
C ASP A 222 3.59 -11.64 -51.99
N TYR A 223 3.67 -11.98 -50.71
CA TYR A 223 3.29 -11.11 -49.61
C TYR A 223 4.28 -11.27 -48.46
N PHE A 224 4.51 -10.17 -47.75
CA PHE A 224 5.34 -10.14 -46.55
C PHE A 224 4.72 -9.16 -45.55
N LEU A 225 5.08 -9.30 -44.28
CA LEU A 225 4.71 -8.34 -43.25
C LEU A 225 5.79 -7.27 -43.18
N GLU A 226 5.44 -6.03 -43.51
CA GLU A 226 6.35 -4.89 -43.40
C GLU A 226 6.53 -4.48 -41.93
N GLY A 227 7.75 -4.09 -41.56
CA GLY A 227 8.03 -3.53 -40.23
C GLY A 227 8.10 -4.53 -39.08
N VAL A 228 8.09 -5.85 -39.36
CA VAL A 228 8.30 -6.90 -38.34
C VAL A 228 9.60 -6.68 -37.57
N ASP A 229 10.63 -6.19 -38.24
CA ASP A 229 11.95 -5.86 -37.67
C ASP A 229 11.84 -4.82 -36.53
N GLN A 230 10.83 -3.95 -36.58
CA GLN A 230 10.60 -2.93 -35.56
C GLN A 230 10.11 -3.51 -34.22
N LEU A 231 9.58 -4.75 -34.21
CA LEU A 231 9.15 -5.43 -32.98
C LEU A 231 10.31 -5.65 -32.01
N GLN A 232 11.53 -5.84 -32.51
CA GLN A 232 12.72 -5.97 -31.67
C GLN A 232 13.04 -4.64 -30.95
N SER A 233 12.95 -3.51 -31.64
CA SER A 233 13.11 -2.18 -31.02
C SER A 233 12.01 -1.90 -29.98
N LEU A 234 10.77 -2.31 -30.27
CA LEU A 234 9.67 -2.18 -29.32
C LEU A 234 9.89 -3.04 -28.06
N LYS A 235 10.39 -4.27 -28.21
CA LYS A 235 10.76 -5.14 -27.09
C LYS A 235 11.77 -4.47 -26.17
N GLU A 236 12.82 -3.87 -26.74
CA GLU A 236 13.83 -3.15 -25.97
C GLU A 236 13.25 -1.93 -25.25
N LYS A 237 12.38 -1.16 -25.91
CA LYS A 237 11.68 -0.03 -25.28
C LYS A 237 10.77 -0.49 -24.13
N ILE A 238 10.04 -1.60 -24.29
CA ILE A 238 9.19 -2.17 -23.23
C ILE A 238 10.03 -2.57 -22.02
N LEU A 239 11.21 -3.16 -22.22
CA LEU A 239 12.12 -3.53 -21.12
C LEU A 239 12.69 -2.32 -20.37
N GLN A 240 12.74 -1.15 -21.00
CA GLN A 240 13.19 0.10 -20.37
C GLN A 240 12.06 0.84 -19.62
N CYS A 241 10.80 0.51 -19.93
CA CYS A 241 9.63 1.09 -19.26
C CYS A 241 9.39 0.44 -17.90
N GLY A 242 9.06 1.24 -16.88
CA GLY A 242 8.63 0.73 -15.58
C GLY A 242 9.76 0.29 -14.63
N LYS A 243 10.98 0.85 -14.77
CA LYS A 243 12.03 0.67 -13.77
C LYS A 243 11.50 1.06 -12.39
N TYR A 244 11.59 0.14 -11.43
CA TYR A 244 11.29 0.43 -10.05
C TYR A 244 12.36 1.39 -9.51
N VAL A 245 11.93 2.58 -9.09
CA VAL A 245 12.78 3.60 -8.48
C VAL A 245 12.21 3.88 -7.10
N GLU A 246 12.97 3.53 -6.06
CA GLU A 246 12.63 3.84 -4.68
C GLU A 246 13.08 5.26 -4.37
N ILE A 247 12.14 6.16 -4.05
CA ILE A 247 12.42 7.54 -3.68
C ILE A 247 12.03 7.68 -2.22
N SER A 248 13.02 7.85 -1.33
CA SER A 248 12.77 8.18 0.07
C SER A 248 12.29 9.63 0.14
N ARG A 249 11.05 9.84 0.58
CA ARG A 249 10.49 11.17 0.81
C ARG A 249 10.52 11.45 2.31
N TYR A 250 11.34 12.41 2.71
CA TYR A 250 11.25 13.02 4.03
C TYR A 250 9.90 13.76 4.16
N HIS A 251 9.26 13.72 5.32
CA HIS A 251 7.95 14.31 5.54
C HIS A 251 8.03 15.32 6.70
N ASN A 252 7.71 16.59 6.41
CA ASN A 252 7.63 17.65 7.42
C ASN A 252 6.27 18.36 7.29
N PRO A 253 5.24 17.93 8.05
CA PRO A 253 3.89 18.46 7.95
C PRO A 253 3.78 19.98 8.17
N GLN A 254 4.65 20.55 9.02
CA GLN A 254 4.66 21.99 9.29
C GLN A 254 5.18 22.78 8.09
N LEU A 255 6.22 22.25 7.43
CA LEU A 255 6.80 22.83 6.23
C LEU A 255 5.87 22.65 5.02
N GLU A 256 5.21 21.50 4.91
CA GLU A 256 4.16 21.23 3.92
C GLU A 256 3.01 22.22 4.01
N LYS A 257 2.46 22.38 5.22
CA LYS A 257 1.38 23.33 5.47
C LYS A 257 1.81 24.76 5.12
N PHE A 258 2.99 25.18 5.57
CA PHE A 258 3.55 26.50 5.29
C PHE A 258 3.72 26.76 3.77
N ILE A 259 4.27 25.79 3.04
CA ILE A 259 4.43 25.90 1.58
C ILE A 259 3.07 25.92 0.88
N SER A 260 2.11 25.11 1.32
CA SER A 260 0.76 25.11 0.70
C SER A 260 -0.01 26.42 0.93
N GLU A 261 0.18 27.06 2.08
CA GLU A 261 -0.47 28.32 2.44
C GLU A 261 0.21 29.56 1.81
N ASN A 262 1.52 29.47 1.51
CA ASN A 262 2.32 30.62 1.08
C ASN A 262 2.97 30.49 -0.31
N GLY A 263 2.93 29.30 -0.94
CA GLY A 263 3.67 28.97 -2.17
C GLY A 263 3.23 29.73 -3.43
N THR A 264 2.23 30.61 -3.33
CA THR A 264 1.78 31.52 -4.40
C THR A 264 2.12 32.99 -4.12
N LYS A 265 2.48 33.36 -2.88
CA LYS A 265 2.93 34.72 -2.53
C LYS A 265 4.42 34.80 -2.82
N GLN A 266 4.84 35.85 -3.51
CA GLN A 266 6.11 35.94 -4.25
C GLN A 266 7.42 35.73 -3.46
N GLU A 267 7.40 35.50 -2.15
CA GLU A 267 8.58 35.25 -1.33
C GLU A 267 8.28 34.17 -0.28
N LEU A 268 8.66 32.93 -0.59
CA LEU A 268 8.88 31.90 0.42
C LEU A 268 10.13 32.33 1.20
N ASP A 269 9.95 33.13 2.25
CA ASP A 269 11.06 33.52 3.12
C ASP A 269 11.47 32.34 4.01
N LEU A 270 12.41 31.57 3.50
CA LEU A 270 13.01 30.41 4.18
C LEU A 270 14.17 30.82 5.11
N LYS A 271 14.62 32.10 5.09
CA LYS A 271 15.83 32.55 5.81
C LYS A 271 15.65 32.61 7.33
N LEU A 272 14.42 32.76 7.82
CA LEU A 272 14.11 32.86 9.25
C LEU A 272 13.75 31.53 9.90
N ARG A 273 13.81 30.42 9.17
CA ARG A 273 13.51 29.09 9.72
C ARG A 273 14.80 28.28 9.82
N ASN A 274 15.05 27.73 11.01
CA ASN A 274 16.13 26.78 11.24
C ASN A 274 15.81 25.47 10.50
N LEU A 275 16.00 25.47 9.18
CA LEU A 275 15.79 24.32 8.31
C LEU A 275 16.99 23.39 8.41
N THR A 276 16.72 22.10 8.56
CA THR A 276 17.73 21.05 8.50
C THR A 276 18.06 20.70 7.06
N ASP A 277 19.17 19.99 6.82
CA ASP A 277 19.53 19.49 5.49
C ASP A 277 18.41 18.63 4.89
N SER A 278 17.70 17.85 5.73
CA SER A 278 16.54 17.07 5.33
C SER A 278 15.34 17.93 4.90
N ASP A 279 15.13 19.08 5.54
CA ASP A 279 14.09 20.05 5.16
C ASP A 279 14.43 20.72 3.82
N MET A 280 15.71 20.99 3.55
CA MET A 280 16.16 21.57 2.28
C MET A 280 16.05 20.58 1.12
N ILE A 281 16.33 19.29 1.34
CA ILE A 281 16.11 18.22 0.35
C ILE A 281 14.61 18.11 0.04
N PHE A 282 13.75 18.17 1.05
CA PHE A 282 12.31 18.14 0.90
C PHE A 282 11.76 19.33 0.08
N VAL A 283 12.22 20.55 0.37
CA VAL A 283 11.87 21.76 -0.40
C VAL A 283 12.30 21.60 -1.86
N ALA A 284 13.50 21.08 -2.11
CA ALA A 284 13.99 20.86 -3.48
C ALA A 284 13.14 19.85 -4.26
N ASP A 285 12.72 18.74 -3.63
CA ASP A 285 11.90 17.70 -4.27
C ASP A 285 10.45 18.14 -4.54
N MET A 286 9.87 18.98 -3.68
CA MET A 286 8.55 19.60 -3.89
C MET A 286 8.59 20.66 -5.00
N LEU A 287 9.68 21.43 -5.11
CA LEU A 287 9.87 22.41 -6.18
C LEU A 287 10.14 21.76 -7.55
N ARG A 288 10.77 20.58 -7.59
CA ARG A 288 10.98 19.80 -8.84
C ARG A 288 9.68 19.25 -9.44
N ASN A 289 8.69 18.95 -8.61
CA ASN A 289 7.46 18.24 -9.01
C ASN A 289 6.21 19.13 -9.11
N SER A 290 6.33 20.44 -8.92
CA SER A 290 5.21 21.39 -9.05
C SER A 290 5.36 22.25 -10.31
N THR A 291 4.25 22.81 -10.80
CA THR A 291 4.17 23.78 -11.92
C THR A 291 4.91 25.11 -11.66
N VAL A 292 5.71 25.18 -10.60
CA VAL A 292 6.44 26.33 -10.05
C VAL A 292 7.83 26.48 -10.72
N GLN A 293 8.07 25.86 -11.87
CA GLN A 293 9.27 26.12 -12.70
C GLN A 293 9.40 27.59 -13.19
N LYS A 294 8.36 28.42 -13.05
CA LYS A 294 8.39 29.83 -13.48
C LYS A 294 9.14 30.80 -12.55
N TYR A 295 9.56 30.39 -11.36
CA TYR A 295 10.14 31.29 -10.35
C TYR A 295 11.67 31.16 -10.18
N PHE A 296 12.32 30.33 -11.00
CA PHE A 296 13.76 30.05 -10.91
C PHE A 296 14.68 31.22 -11.34
N LEU A 297 14.15 32.39 -11.71
CA LEU A 297 14.95 33.54 -12.15
C LEU A 297 15.42 34.48 -11.02
N ARG A 298 15.16 34.18 -9.74
CA ARG A 298 15.62 35.05 -8.62
C ARG A 298 16.54 34.40 -7.58
N ILE A 299 16.70 33.08 -7.56
CA ILE A 299 17.54 32.42 -6.54
C ILE A 299 19.02 32.30 -6.97
N THR A 300 19.31 32.39 -8.28
CA THR A 300 20.71 32.48 -8.76
C THR A 300 21.38 33.83 -8.48
N ALA A 301 20.70 34.81 -7.88
CA ALA A 301 21.28 36.11 -7.51
C ALA A 301 21.88 36.16 -6.09
N PHE A 302 21.93 35.04 -5.35
CA PHE A 302 22.43 35.00 -3.96
C PHE A 302 23.50 33.91 -3.72
N LEU A 303 24.03 33.31 -4.78
CA LEU A 303 25.19 32.40 -4.75
C LEU A 303 26.40 32.96 -5.51
N GLU A 304 26.53 34.29 -5.52
CA GLU A 304 27.79 35.05 -5.61
C GLU A 304 27.91 35.90 -4.35
#